data_AF-A0AAP1AE04-F1
#
_entry.id   AF-A0AAP1AE04-F1
#
_cell.length_a   1.000
_cell.length_b   1.000
_cell.length_c   1.000
_cell.angle_alpha   90.00
_cell.angle_beta   90.00
_cell.angle_gamma   90.00
#
_symmetry.space_group_name_H-M   'P 1'
#
loop_
_entity.id
_entity.type
_entity.pdbx_description
1 polymer ?
#
loop_
_entity_poly.entity_id
_entity_poly.type
_entity_poly.pdbx_seq_one_letter_code
_entity_poly.pdbx_strand_id
1 'polypeptide(L)'
;MTDLNKEREAFLNTFQYYKGRRDIIFSHEHELFMTRSNNPSEIAQKEISNMNSRWDAWLRCAKHRDAGLEKAKAQTVPEKKIYLTCEQLYAAANFGAPNKDPELLETELTIAWFEEAHSGSGYYVYISEYPEEGAMKLETESGAEG
;
A
#
# COMPACT_ATOMS: atom_id res chain seq x y z
N MET A 1 1.79 -12.99 -9.95
CA MET A 1 2.05 -14.45 -9.87
C MET A 1 3.48 -14.62 -9.39
N THR A 2 3.71 -15.38 -8.32
CA THR A 2 5.03 -15.53 -7.69
C THR A 2 5.99 -16.23 -8.64
N ASP A 3 7.19 -15.67 -8.84
CA ASP A 3 8.21 -16.25 -9.72
C ASP A 3 8.88 -17.46 -9.04
N LEU A 4 8.43 -18.66 -9.41
CA LEU A 4 8.90 -19.93 -8.84
C LEU A 4 10.41 -20.13 -9.02
N ASN A 5 11.01 -19.66 -10.11
CA ASN A 5 12.45 -19.86 -10.33
C ASN A 5 13.27 -18.97 -9.40
N LYS A 6 12.83 -17.72 -9.22
CA LYS A 6 13.44 -16.78 -8.26
C LYS A 6 13.30 -17.29 -6.83
N GLU A 7 12.11 -17.74 -6.44
CA GLU A 7 11.87 -18.26 -5.09
C GLU A 7 12.64 -19.56 -4.83
N ARG A 8 12.74 -20.45 -5.82
CA ARG A 8 13.55 -21.67 -5.74
C ARG A 8 15.02 -21.33 -5.51
N GLU A 9 15.56 -20.37 -6.25
CA GLU A 9 16.96 -19.94 -6.07
C GLU A 9 17.19 -19.35 -4.68
N ALA A 10 16.29 -18.49 -4.21
CA ALA A 10 16.35 -17.90 -2.87
C ALA A 10 16.25 -18.96 -1.75
N PHE A 11 15.36 -19.93 -1.91
CA PHE A 11 15.22 -21.07 -1.01
C PHE A 11 16.52 -21.90 -0.95
N LEU A 12 17.09 -22.26 -2.10
CA LEU A 12 18.34 -23.04 -2.15
C LEU A 12 19.54 -22.25 -1.63
N ASN A 13 19.58 -20.92 -1.83
CA ASN A 13 20.60 -20.06 -1.24
C ASN A 13 20.51 -19.99 0.29
N THR A 14 19.29 -20.07 0.84
CA THR A 14 19.07 -20.08 2.29
C THR A 14 19.38 -21.44 2.89
N PHE A 15 18.93 -22.51 2.23
CA PHE A 15 19.19 -23.89 2.64
C PHE A 15 20.31 -24.50 1.79
N GLN A 16 21.53 -23.98 1.97
CA GLN A 16 22.70 -24.33 1.17
C GLN A 16 23.02 -25.83 1.15
N TYR A 17 22.65 -26.56 2.20
CA TYR A 17 22.74 -28.02 2.25
C TYR A 17 22.08 -28.70 1.04
N TYR A 18 20.92 -28.19 0.57
CA TYR A 18 20.25 -28.75 -0.60
C TYR A 18 20.84 -28.27 -1.93
N LYS A 19 21.43 -27.07 -1.97
CA LYS A 19 21.93 -26.43 -3.20
C LYS A 19 23.02 -27.27 -3.91
N GLY A 20 23.82 -28.01 -3.14
CA GLY A 20 24.90 -28.86 -3.68
C GLY A 20 24.46 -30.26 -4.10
N ARG A 21 23.21 -30.66 -3.82
CA ARG A 21 22.75 -32.04 -4.04
C ARG A 21 22.35 -32.28 -5.49
N ARG A 22 23.11 -33.15 -6.17
CA ARG A 22 22.87 -33.53 -7.58
C ARG A 22 21.77 -34.56 -7.77
N ASP A 23 21.39 -35.24 -6.70
CA ASP A 23 20.36 -36.27 -6.69
C ASP A 23 18.95 -35.69 -6.52
N ILE A 24 18.84 -34.36 -6.34
CA ILE A 24 17.58 -33.63 -6.22
C ILE A 24 17.31 -32.86 -7.52
N ILE A 25 16.07 -32.89 -7.96
CA ILE A 25 15.55 -32.09 -9.07
C ILE A 25 14.32 -31.32 -8.60
N PHE A 26 14.01 -30.23 -9.27
CA PHE A 26 12.77 -29.49 -9.06
C PHE A 26 11.80 -29.79 -10.20
N SER A 27 10.61 -30.27 -9.87
CA SER A 27 9.52 -30.50 -10.81
C SER A 27 8.66 -29.24 -10.86
N HIS A 28 8.67 -28.54 -11.99
CA HIS A 28 7.83 -27.36 -12.20
C HIS A 28 6.34 -27.72 -12.31
N GLU A 29 6.03 -28.91 -12.83
CA GLU A 29 4.64 -29.39 -12.95
C GLU A 29 4.00 -29.59 -11.57
N HIS A 30 4.78 -30.15 -10.64
CA HIS A 30 4.29 -30.44 -9.29
C HIS A 30 4.67 -29.35 -8.27
N GLU A 31 5.47 -28.36 -8.68
CA GLU A 31 6.05 -27.32 -7.84
C GLU A 31 6.81 -27.87 -6.61
N LEU A 32 7.46 -29.03 -6.73
CA LEU A 32 8.10 -29.76 -5.63
C LEU A 32 9.49 -30.29 -6.00
N PHE A 33 10.30 -30.53 -4.97
CA PHE A 33 11.56 -31.24 -5.11
C PHE A 33 11.34 -32.75 -5.15
N MET A 34 12.07 -33.42 -6.04
CA MET A 34 12.02 -34.86 -6.23
C MET A 34 13.44 -35.43 -6.29
N THR A 35 13.59 -36.72 -6.00
CA THR A 35 14.84 -37.42 -6.25
C THR A 35 14.97 -37.81 -7.72
N ARG A 36 16.20 -37.93 -8.22
CA ARG A 36 16.50 -38.56 -9.52
C ARG A 36 16.44 -40.09 -9.47
N SER A 37 16.43 -40.69 -8.28
CA SER A 37 16.39 -42.15 -8.14
C SER A 37 14.98 -42.67 -8.38
N ASN A 38 14.86 -43.72 -9.20
CA ASN A 38 13.61 -44.46 -9.39
C ASN A 38 13.27 -45.35 -8.18
N ASN A 39 14.23 -45.62 -7.29
CA ASN A 39 14.02 -46.39 -6.07
C ASN A 39 14.78 -45.74 -4.90
N PRO A 40 14.29 -44.61 -4.36
CA PRO A 40 14.94 -43.94 -3.24
C PRO A 40 14.80 -44.75 -1.95
N SER A 41 15.86 -44.78 -1.15
CA SER A 41 15.82 -45.32 0.21
C SER A 41 14.82 -44.55 1.09
N GLU A 42 14.31 -45.17 2.14
CA GLU A 42 13.41 -44.51 3.10
C GLU A 42 14.01 -43.22 3.68
N ILE A 43 15.34 -43.21 3.91
CA ILE A 43 16.07 -42.04 4.38
C ILE A 43 15.98 -40.92 3.34
N ALA A 44 16.26 -41.20 2.07
CA ALA A 44 16.17 -40.21 0.99
C ALA A 44 14.73 -39.70 0.78
N GLN A 45 13.73 -40.58 0.89
CA GLN A 45 12.31 -40.20 0.83
C GLN A 45 11.94 -39.23 1.97
N LYS A 46 12.39 -39.53 3.20
CA LYS A 46 12.15 -38.67 4.37
C LYS A 46 12.85 -37.32 4.23
N GLU A 47 14.08 -37.28 3.70
CA GLU A 47 14.78 -36.03 3.44
C GLU A 47 14.06 -35.15 2.41
N ILE A 48 13.62 -35.73 1.29
CA ILE A 48 12.85 -35.01 0.27
C ILE A 48 11.51 -34.52 0.82
N SER A 49 10.81 -35.36 1.59
CA SER A 49 9.57 -34.96 2.26
C SER A 49 9.77 -33.75 3.17
N ASN A 50 10.81 -33.80 4.03
CA ASN A 50 11.17 -32.68 4.90
C ASN A 50 11.54 -31.41 4.13
N MET A 51 12.26 -31.56 3.01
CA MET A 51 12.62 -30.46 2.13
C MET A 51 11.37 -29.82 1.52
N ASN A 52 10.41 -30.63 1.05
CA ASN A 52 9.16 -30.16 0.48
C ASN A 52 8.26 -29.48 1.52
N SER A 53 8.22 -29.94 2.77
CA SER A 53 7.50 -29.23 3.84
C SER A 53 8.08 -27.83 4.09
N ARG A 54 9.42 -27.69 4.04
CA ARG A 54 10.08 -26.38 4.16
C ARG A 54 9.82 -25.48 2.95
N TRP A 55 9.86 -26.06 1.76
CA TRP A 55 9.57 -25.35 0.50
C TRP A 55 8.12 -24.85 0.45
N ASP A 56 7.16 -25.67 0.86
CA ASP A 56 5.75 -25.30 0.94
C ASP A 56 5.51 -24.16 1.95
N ALA A 57 6.15 -24.21 3.12
CA ALA A 57 6.14 -23.10 4.07
C ALA A 57 6.77 -21.81 3.49
N TRP A 58 7.89 -21.94 2.77
CA TRP A 58 8.55 -20.82 2.08
C TRP A 58 7.61 -20.17 1.05
N LEU A 59 7.00 -20.96 0.18
CA LEU A 59 6.09 -20.46 -0.85
C LEU A 59 4.86 -19.78 -0.26
N ARG A 60 4.30 -20.30 0.85
CA ARG A 60 3.23 -19.60 1.56
C ARG A 60 3.67 -18.22 2.03
N CYS A 61 4.85 -18.11 2.63
CA CYS A 61 5.39 -16.81 3.07
C CYS A 61 5.65 -15.86 1.89
N ALA A 62 6.21 -16.36 0.78
CA ALA A 62 6.45 -15.57 -0.43
C ALA A 62 5.15 -15.03 -1.03
N LYS A 63 4.13 -15.89 -1.17
CA LYS A 63 2.79 -15.50 -1.66
C LYS A 63 2.13 -14.46 -0.76
N HIS A 64 2.25 -14.59 0.56
CA HIS A 64 1.74 -13.58 1.50
C HIS A 64 2.48 -12.24 1.39
N ARG A 65 3.80 -12.26 1.18
CA ARG A 65 4.60 -11.04 0.96
C ARG A 65 4.17 -10.32 -0.32
N ASP A 66 4.01 -11.06 -1.41
CA ASP A 66 3.54 -10.52 -2.69
C ASP A 66 2.13 -9.92 -2.52
N ALA A 67 1.21 -10.62 -1.85
CA ALA A 67 -0.12 -10.11 -1.56
C ALA A 67 -0.09 -8.84 -0.70
N GLY A 68 0.80 -8.75 0.29
CA GLY A 68 1.02 -7.55 1.08
C GLY A 68 1.56 -6.38 0.26
N LEU A 69 2.50 -6.65 -0.65
CA LEU A 69 3.04 -5.65 -1.56
C LEU A 69 1.99 -5.16 -2.56
N GLU A 70 1.19 -6.05 -3.14
CA GLU A 70 0.10 -5.68 -4.03
C GLU A 70 -0.98 -4.89 -3.29
N LYS A 71 -1.29 -5.23 -2.03
CA LYS A 71 -2.20 -4.44 -1.18
C LYS A 71 -1.61 -3.07 -0.82
N ALA A 72 -0.29 -2.95 -0.67
CA ALA A 72 0.38 -1.67 -0.44
C ALA A 72 0.41 -0.80 -1.69
N LYS A 73 0.64 -1.40 -2.87
CA LYS A 73 0.53 -0.72 -4.17
C LYS A 73 -0.90 -0.29 -4.48
N ALA A 74 -1.91 -1.10 -4.11
CA ALA A 74 -3.31 -0.72 -4.23
C ALA A 74 -3.73 0.37 -3.22
N GLN A 75 -2.97 0.53 -2.14
CA GLN A 75 -3.04 1.65 -1.21
C GLN A 75 -2.08 2.78 -1.60
N THR A 76 -1.87 3.03 -2.90
CA THR A 76 -1.46 4.37 -3.32
C THR A 76 -2.52 5.32 -2.81
N VAL A 77 -2.22 6.04 -1.72
CA VAL A 77 -3.04 7.16 -1.23
C VAL A 77 -3.30 8.01 -2.48
N PRO A 78 -4.55 8.11 -2.96
CA PRO A 78 -4.81 8.97 -4.11
C PRO A 78 -4.25 10.34 -3.73
N GLU A 79 -3.42 10.92 -4.59
CA GLU A 79 -2.95 12.29 -4.38
C GLU A 79 -4.21 13.15 -4.26
N LYS A 80 -4.62 13.48 -3.02
CA LYS A 80 -5.75 14.35 -2.73
C LYS A 80 -5.29 15.78 -3.00
N LYS A 81 -5.13 16.09 -4.29
CA LYS A 81 -4.90 17.43 -4.78
C LYS A 81 -6.25 18.13 -4.84
N ILE A 82 -6.31 19.31 -4.25
CA ILE A 82 -7.44 20.22 -4.39
C ILE A 82 -6.96 21.42 -5.19
N TYR A 83 -7.76 21.86 -6.16
CA TYR A 83 -7.47 23.05 -6.94
C TYR A 83 -8.29 24.20 -6.37
N LEU A 84 -7.60 25.24 -5.95
CA LEU A 84 -8.22 26.44 -5.40
C LEU A 84 -7.78 27.65 -6.24
N THR A 85 -8.72 28.55 -6.50
CA THR A 85 -8.40 29.85 -7.11
C THR A 85 -7.67 30.73 -6.08
N CYS A 86 -6.96 31.75 -6.56
CA CYS A 86 -6.37 32.76 -5.66
C CYS A 86 -7.45 33.47 -4.83
N GLU A 87 -8.66 33.62 -5.36
CA GLU A 87 -9.80 34.19 -4.63
C GLU A 87 -10.24 33.31 -3.46
N GLN A 88 -10.33 31.99 -3.67
CA GLN A 88 -10.65 31.03 -2.60
C GLN A 88 -9.55 30.98 -1.53
N LEU A 89 -8.29 31.02 -1.92
CA LEU A 89 -7.16 31.10 -0.98
C LEU A 89 -7.19 32.41 -0.19
N TYR A 90 -7.55 33.52 -0.84
CA TYR A 90 -7.67 34.82 -0.19
C TYR A 90 -8.85 34.86 0.79
N ALA A 91 -9.99 34.28 0.42
CA ALA A 91 -11.15 34.14 1.30
C ALA A 91 -10.81 33.28 2.53
N ALA A 92 -10.14 32.15 2.34
CA ALA A 92 -9.64 31.30 3.44
C ALA A 92 -8.70 32.08 4.37
N ALA A 93 -7.71 32.78 3.82
CA ALA A 93 -6.78 33.58 4.64
C ALA A 93 -7.49 34.67 5.44
N ASN A 94 -8.46 35.38 4.84
CA ASN A 94 -9.24 36.40 5.55
C ASN A 94 -10.19 35.80 6.61
N PHE A 95 -10.62 34.55 6.42
CA PHE A 95 -11.42 33.85 7.43
C PHE A 95 -10.61 33.55 8.69
N GLY A 96 -9.37 33.07 8.55
CA GLY A 96 -8.48 32.82 9.70
C GLY A 96 -7.84 34.07 10.30
N ALA A 97 -7.53 35.06 9.47
CA ALA A 97 -6.89 36.31 9.88
C ALA A 97 -7.62 37.52 9.28
N PRO A 98 -8.82 37.87 9.80
CA PRO A 98 -9.55 39.03 9.33
C PRO A 98 -8.69 40.28 9.46
N ASN A 99 -8.72 41.14 8.45
CA ASN A 99 -7.90 42.37 8.34
C ASN A 99 -6.37 42.15 8.34
N LYS A 100 -5.89 40.91 8.15
CA LYS A 100 -4.45 40.57 8.14
C LYS A 100 -3.76 40.95 9.44
N ASP A 101 -4.46 40.79 10.56
CA ASP A 101 -3.88 41.01 11.88
C ASP A 101 -2.63 40.13 12.06
N PRO A 102 -1.45 40.71 12.36
CA PRO A 102 -0.22 39.95 12.48
C PRO A 102 -0.27 38.83 13.53
N GLU A 103 -1.07 38.99 14.58
CA GLU A 103 -1.21 37.99 15.65
C GLU A 103 -2.02 36.78 15.18
N LEU A 104 -2.86 36.94 14.16
CA LEU A 104 -3.72 35.87 13.62
C LEU A 104 -3.12 35.18 12.39
N LEU A 105 -2.00 35.66 11.84
CA LEU A 105 -1.35 35.05 10.68
C LEU A 105 -0.81 33.64 10.95
N GLU A 106 -0.59 33.30 12.21
CA GLU A 106 -0.17 31.96 12.64
C GLU A 106 -1.35 30.99 12.82
N THR A 107 -2.60 31.47 12.70
CA THR A 107 -3.81 30.65 12.81
C THR A 107 -3.80 29.55 11.75
N GLU A 108 -3.84 28.30 12.19
CA GLU A 108 -3.88 27.16 11.28
C GLU A 108 -5.29 26.93 10.74
N LEU A 109 -5.40 26.81 9.42
CA LEU A 109 -6.65 26.52 8.73
C LEU A 109 -6.59 25.13 8.10
N THR A 110 -7.68 24.39 8.23
CA THR A 110 -7.86 23.11 7.55
C THR A 110 -8.88 23.23 6.44
N ILE A 111 -8.57 22.67 5.27
CA ILE A 111 -9.50 22.54 4.15
C ILE A 111 -9.89 21.07 3.98
N ALA A 112 -11.17 20.77 4.09
CA ALA A 112 -11.68 19.41 3.99
C ALA A 112 -12.96 19.33 3.15
N TRP A 113 -13.20 18.18 2.53
CA TRP A 113 -14.45 17.89 1.84
C TRP A 113 -15.48 17.38 2.85
N PHE A 114 -16.69 17.93 2.78
CA PHE A 114 -17.84 17.48 3.54
C PHE A 114 -18.91 16.97 2.58
N GLU A 115 -19.40 15.75 2.81
CA GLU A 115 -20.53 15.16 2.06
C GLU A 115 -21.87 15.82 2.46
N GLU A 116 -22.04 16.12 3.74
CA GLU A 116 -23.24 16.75 4.28
C GLU A 116 -22.84 17.88 5.23
N ALA A 117 -22.99 19.12 4.77
CA ALA A 117 -22.75 20.33 5.56
C ALA A 117 -23.93 21.30 5.42
N HIS A 118 -23.94 22.36 6.24
CA HIS A 118 -25.03 23.33 6.30
C HIS A 118 -25.40 23.93 4.93
N SER A 119 -24.42 24.10 4.03
CA SER A 119 -24.61 24.65 2.68
C SER A 119 -24.40 23.59 1.58
N GLY A 120 -24.70 22.33 1.88
CA GLY A 120 -24.55 21.18 0.96
C GLY A 120 -23.12 20.64 0.89
N SER A 121 -22.88 19.64 0.04
CA SER A 121 -21.56 19.06 -0.13
C SER A 121 -20.56 20.04 -0.74
N GLY A 122 -19.28 19.89 -0.40
CA GLY A 122 -18.21 20.74 -0.95
C GLY A 122 -16.95 20.78 -0.09
N TYR A 123 -15.97 21.57 -0.54
CA TYR A 123 -14.81 21.92 0.27
C TYR A 123 -15.14 23.08 1.21
N TYR A 124 -14.74 22.93 2.46
CA TYR A 124 -14.90 23.93 3.50
C TYR A 124 -13.56 24.23 4.15
N VAL A 125 -13.40 25.47 4.59
CA VAL A 125 -12.29 25.91 5.44
C VAL A 125 -12.80 26.18 6.85
N TYR A 126 -12.03 25.75 7.85
CA TYR A 126 -12.29 26.01 9.27
C TYR A 126 -10.97 26.19 10.03
N ILE A 127 -11.03 26.78 11.22
CA ILE A 127 -9.88 26.93 12.11
C ILE A 127 -9.54 25.57 12.72
N SER A 128 -8.33 25.06 12.48
CA SER A 128 -7.94 23.69 12.86
C SER A 128 -8.16 23.40 14.35
N GLU A 129 -7.91 24.40 15.21
CA GLU A 129 -8.05 24.29 16.66
C GLU A 129 -9.52 24.30 17.14
N TYR A 130 -10.44 24.84 16.33
CA TYR A 130 -11.84 25.02 16.68
C TYR A 130 -12.78 24.62 15.52
N PRO A 131 -12.79 23.34 15.12
CA PRO A 131 -13.59 22.87 13.98
C PRO A 131 -15.11 23.04 14.18
N GLU A 132 -15.56 23.13 15.44
CA GLU A 132 -16.97 23.37 15.78
C GLU A 132 -17.43 24.83 15.67
N GLU A 133 -16.53 25.82 15.66
CA GLU A 133 -16.91 27.25 15.65
C GLU A 133 -17.40 27.77 14.29
N GLY A 134 -17.49 26.86 13.32
CA GLY A 134 -18.06 27.12 12.02
C GLY A 134 -17.05 26.94 10.90
N ALA A 135 -17.57 26.65 9.71
CA ALA A 135 -16.78 26.44 8.52
C ALA A 135 -17.33 27.28 7.38
N MET A 136 -16.45 27.91 6.61
CA MET A 136 -16.80 28.65 5.42
C MET A 136 -16.70 27.73 4.20
N LYS A 137 -17.76 27.68 3.38
CA LYS A 137 -17.72 26.93 2.12
C LYS A 137 -16.80 27.66 1.14
N LEU A 138 -15.87 26.93 0.53
CA LEU A 138 -15.07 27.44 -0.58
C LEU A 138 -15.92 27.28 -1.86
N GLU A 139 -16.57 28.36 -2.28
CA GLU A 139 -17.39 28.33 -3.51
C GLU A 139 -16.49 28.08 -4.71
N THR A 140 -16.57 26.91 -5.30
CA THR A 140 -16.15 26.69 -6.69
C THR A 140 -17.31 27.11 -7.57
N GLU A 141 -17.33 28.36 -8.03
CA GLU A 141 -18.04 28.65 -9.26
C GLU A 141 -17.39 27.81 -10.36
N SER A 142 -17.98 26.65 -10.65
CA SER A 142 -17.64 25.84 -11.80
C SER A 142 -18.14 26.57 -13.05
N GLY A 143 -17.52 27.69 -13.38
CA GLY A 143 -17.66 28.36 -14.67
C GLY A 143 -16.89 27.59 -15.74
N ALA A 144 -17.40 26.43 -16.15
CA ALA A 144 -17.18 25.81 -17.46
C ALA A 144 -18.02 24.52 -17.58
N GLU A 145 -19.29 24.69 -17.97
CA GLU A 145 -19.85 23.73 -18.94
C GLU A 145 -19.09 23.96 -20.26
N GLY A 146 -18.45 22.93 -20.81
CA GLY A 146 -17.74 23.00 -22.09
C GLY A 146 -16.81 21.83 -22.35
#